data_AF-A0A4S5JJX5-F1
#
_entry.id   AF-A0A4S5JJX5-F1
#
_cell.length_a   1.000
_cell.length_b   1.000
_cell.length_c   1.000
_cell.angle_alpha   90.00
_cell.angle_beta   90.00
_cell.angle_gamma   90.00
#
_symmetry.space_group_name_H-M   'P 1'
#
loop_
_entity.id
_entity.type
_entity.pdbx_description
1 polymer ?
#
loop_
_entity_poly.entity_id
_entity_poly.type
_entity_poly.pdbx_seq_one_letter_code
_entity_poly.pdbx_strand_id
1 'polypeptide(L)'
;MTILALMTAGLFSTAAHADKHSGLDVCVASAMEMHPGEIVSLRAEMEDKNHQFELDIKGDDGKNWEVECDSKTGKVLETEREVAADDKEFTSQAKVRLDAALKTALDAYPGAVMKIEYEIEDSGPSYEFDIKTDDGKLLEVEVDAVSGELKPVETVLYQIGGE
;
A
#
# COMPACT_ATOMS: atom_id res chain seq x y z
N MET A 1 -45.18 53.37 -28.13
CA MET A 1 -44.77 52.29 -29.05
C MET A 1 -43.41 51.81 -28.59
N THR A 2 -43.38 50.58 -28.11
CA THR A 2 -42.34 49.91 -27.35
C THR A 2 -41.10 49.66 -28.21
N ILE A 3 -39.90 50.00 -27.74
CA ILE A 3 -38.65 49.45 -28.30
C ILE A 3 -37.95 48.69 -27.18
N LEU A 4 -37.86 47.39 -27.43
CA LEU A 4 -37.38 46.31 -26.59
C LEU A 4 -35.86 46.43 -26.41
N ALA A 5 -35.40 46.55 -25.16
CA ALA A 5 -33.98 46.47 -24.83
C ALA A 5 -33.51 45.02 -25.01
N LEU A 6 -32.65 44.79 -26.00
CA LEU A 6 -32.03 43.49 -26.26
C LEU A 6 -30.86 43.31 -25.28
N MET A 7 -31.11 42.67 -24.14
CA MET A 7 -30.03 42.21 -23.26
C MET A 7 -29.46 40.91 -23.83
N THR A 8 -28.30 40.99 -24.48
CA THR A 8 -27.50 39.81 -24.80
C THR A 8 -26.81 39.35 -23.53
N ALA A 9 -27.38 38.34 -22.87
CA ALA A 9 -26.71 37.61 -21.80
C ALA A 9 -25.51 36.87 -22.40
N GLY A 10 -24.30 37.31 -22.10
CA GLY A 10 -23.08 36.58 -22.43
C GLY A 10 -23.03 35.27 -21.65
N LEU A 11 -23.04 34.13 -22.35
CA LEU A 11 -22.71 32.85 -21.73
C LEU A 11 -21.21 32.85 -21.39
N PHE A 12 -20.88 33.06 -20.13
CA PHE A 12 -19.59 32.63 -19.61
C PHE A 12 -19.65 31.11 -19.45
N SER A 13 -19.17 30.37 -20.46
CA SER A 13 -18.81 28.97 -20.26
C SER A 13 -17.59 28.93 -19.37
N THR A 14 -17.78 28.76 -18.05
CA THR A 14 -16.73 28.20 -17.21
C THR A 14 -16.55 26.76 -17.66
N ALA A 15 -15.51 26.49 -18.45
CA ALA A 15 -15.05 25.13 -18.64
C ALA A 15 -14.58 24.64 -17.26
N ALA A 16 -15.48 23.98 -16.53
CA ALA A 16 -15.12 23.21 -15.35
C ALA A 16 -14.10 22.17 -15.83
N HIS A 17 -12.83 22.41 -15.52
CA HIS A 17 -11.85 21.35 -15.57
C HIS A 17 -12.33 20.36 -14.51
N ALA A 18 -12.87 19.22 -14.93
CA ALA A 18 -13.01 18.10 -14.03
C ALA A 18 -11.58 17.76 -13.62
N ASP A 19 -11.19 18.15 -12.40
CA ASP A 19 -9.91 17.76 -11.83
C ASP A 19 -9.90 16.23 -11.81
N LYS A 20 -9.19 15.64 -12.77
CA LYS A 20 -8.91 14.21 -12.72
C LYS A 20 -7.90 14.03 -11.61
N HIS A 21 -8.39 13.67 -10.43
CA HIS A 21 -7.58 13.14 -9.35
C HIS A 21 -6.68 12.03 -9.92
N SER A 22 -5.39 12.10 -9.58
CA SER A 22 -4.43 11.04 -9.92
C SER A 22 -4.79 9.74 -9.18
N GLY A 23 -4.22 8.61 -9.59
CA GLY A 23 -4.39 7.36 -8.84
C GLY A 23 -3.90 7.49 -7.40
N LEU A 24 -2.84 8.26 -7.16
CA LEU A 24 -2.37 8.55 -5.80
C LEU A 24 -3.39 9.38 -5.00
N ASP A 25 -3.99 10.42 -5.59
CA ASP A 25 -5.00 11.23 -4.89
C ASP A 25 -6.22 10.39 -4.49
N VAL A 26 -6.64 9.46 -5.36
CA VAL A 26 -7.73 8.53 -5.08
C VAL A 26 -7.32 7.53 -4.00
N CYS A 27 -6.12 6.97 -4.08
CA CYS A 27 -5.60 6.04 -3.07
C CYS A 27 -5.55 6.70 -1.69
N VAL A 28 -4.92 7.88 -1.57
CA VAL A 28 -4.84 8.64 -0.32
C VAL A 28 -6.24 8.93 0.25
N ALA A 29 -7.19 9.34 -0.60
CA ALA A 29 -8.55 9.61 -0.15
C ALA A 29 -9.24 8.34 0.38
N SER A 30 -9.13 7.22 -0.33
CA SER A 30 -9.73 5.94 0.10
C SER A 30 -9.04 5.38 1.35
N ALA A 31 -7.72 5.41 1.42
CA ALA A 31 -6.95 4.93 2.56
C ALA A 31 -7.28 5.72 3.84
N MET A 32 -7.36 7.05 3.76
CA MET A 32 -7.78 7.90 4.88
C MET A 32 -9.26 7.81 5.25
N GLU A 33 -10.13 7.39 4.32
CA GLU A 33 -11.52 7.09 4.63
C GLU A 33 -11.66 5.77 5.40
N MET A 34 -10.89 4.74 5.02
CA MET A 34 -10.87 3.44 5.69
C MET A 34 -10.21 3.53 7.06
N HIS A 35 -9.04 4.16 7.11
CA HIS A 35 -8.17 4.25 8.29
C HIS A 35 -7.80 5.72 8.54
N PRO A 36 -8.68 6.51 9.20
CA PRO A 36 -8.36 7.88 9.57
C PRO A 36 -7.11 7.91 10.45
N GLY A 37 -6.14 8.76 10.10
CA GLY A 37 -4.87 8.84 10.82
C GLY A 37 -3.83 9.72 10.13
N GLU A 38 -2.56 9.40 10.35
CA GLU A 38 -1.41 10.05 9.74
C GLU A 38 -0.73 9.08 8.77
N ILE A 39 -0.62 9.46 7.48
CA ILE A 39 0.23 8.75 6.51
C ILE A 39 1.69 9.03 6.90
N VAL A 40 2.42 7.99 7.28
CA VAL A 40 3.82 8.08 7.73
C VAL A 40 4.81 7.66 6.65
N SER A 41 4.36 6.88 5.68
CA SER A 41 5.15 6.42 4.54
C SER A 41 4.29 6.32 3.29
N LEU A 42 4.96 6.44 2.15
CA LEU A 42 4.43 6.16 0.82
C LEU A 42 5.52 5.44 0.06
N ARG A 43 5.23 4.22 -0.38
CA ARG A 43 6.05 3.54 -1.37
C ARG A 43 5.38 3.47 -2.72
N ALA A 44 6.19 3.23 -3.73
CA ALA A 44 5.72 2.93 -5.07
C ALA A 44 6.36 1.61 -5.51
N GLU A 45 5.58 0.54 -5.46
CA GLU A 45 6.01 -0.78 -5.85
C GLU A 45 5.75 -1.07 -7.34
N MET A 46 6.39 -2.13 -7.78
CA MET A 46 6.04 -2.87 -8.98
C MET A 46 5.93 -4.36 -8.65
N GLU A 47 4.71 -4.89 -8.76
CA GLU A 47 4.43 -6.32 -8.82
C GLU A 47 4.29 -6.72 -10.30
N ASP A 48 5.22 -7.55 -10.80
CA ASP A 48 5.34 -7.94 -12.22
C ASP A 48 5.43 -6.75 -13.23
N LYS A 49 4.29 -6.29 -13.73
CA LYS A 49 4.13 -5.17 -14.69
C LYS A 49 3.09 -4.15 -14.22
N ASN A 50 2.50 -4.40 -13.07
CA ASN A 50 1.56 -3.51 -12.43
C ASN A 50 2.35 -2.60 -11.51
N HIS A 51 1.91 -1.35 -11.43
CA HIS A 51 2.51 -0.35 -10.57
C HIS A 51 1.48 -0.05 -9.50
N GLN A 52 1.93 0.02 -8.25
CA GLN A 52 1.07 0.34 -7.13
C GLN A 52 1.69 1.40 -6.24
N PHE A 53 0.87 1.88 -5.31
CA PHE A 53 1.29 2.69 -4.19
C PHE A 53 0.89 1.95 -2.92
N GLU A 54 1.78 1.91 -1.97
CA GLU A 54 1.57 1.46 -0.61
C GLU A 54 1.61 2.68 0.31
N LEU A 55 0.67 2.76 1.24
CA LEU A 55 0.58 3.83 2.24
C LEU A 55 0.56 3.21 3.63
N ASP A 56 1.62 3.42 4.40
CA ASP A 56 1.66 3.11 5.82
C ASP A 56 0.99 4.26 6.60
N ILE A 57 0.04 3.90 7.45
CA ILE A 57 -0.86 4.80 8.15
C ILE A 57 -0.85 4.47 9.62
N LYS A 58 -0.45 5.46 10.42
CA LYS A 58 -0.70 5.44 11.85
C LYS A 58 -2.15 5.85 12.10
N GLY A 59 -3.01 4.86 12.32
CA GLY A 59 -4.43 5.04 12.55
C GLY A 59 -4.74 5.75 13.88
N ASP A 60 -5.81 6.54 13.89
CA ASP A 60 -6.37 7.16 15.10
C ASP A 60 -6.89 6.12 16.11
N ASP A 61 -7.11 4.88 15.64
CA ASP A 61 -7.44 3.71 16.47
C ASP A 61 -6.21 3.09 17.16
N GLY A 62 -5.02 3.63 16.91
CA GLY A 62 -3.75 3.22 17.50
C GLY A 62 -3.10 2.02 16.82
N LYS A 63 -3.59 1.60 15.64
CA LYS A 63 -2.98 0.55 14.81
C LYS A 63 -2.16 1.17 13.68
N ASN A 64 -1.21 0.39 13.18
CA ASN A 64 -0.50 0.66 11.93
C ASN A 64 -1.23 -0.10 10.82
N TRP A 65 -1.55 0.59 9.74
CA TRP A 65 -2.26 0.03 8.59
C TRP A 65 -1.44 0.27 7.35
N GLU A 66 -1.40 -0.73 6.49
CA GLU A 66 -0.80 -0.64 5.17
C GLU A 66 -1.93 -0.74 4.14
N VAL A 67 -1.91 0.14 3.15
CA VAL A 67 -2.94 0.18 2.10
C VAL A 67 -2.27 0.27 0.75
N GLU A 68 -2.44 -0.79 -0.03
CA GLU A 68 -1.97 -0.85 -1.40
C GLU A 68 -3.06 -0.46 -2.40
N CYS A 69 -2.68 0.27 -3.43
CA CYS A 69 -3.58 0.73 -4.47
C CYS A 69 -2.95 0.63 -5.86
N ASP A 70 -3.75 0.27 -6.87
CA ASP A 70 -3.33 0.39 -8.27
C ASP A 70 -2.98 1.85 -8.58
N SER A 71 -1.75 2.09 -9.03
CA SER A 71 -1.22 3.46 -9.21
C SER A 71 -1.95 4.30 -10.27
N LYS A 72 -2.70 3.67 -11.17
CA LYS A 72 -3.40 4.36 -12.28
C LYS A 72 -4.80 4.77 -11.88
N THR A 73 -5.49 3.92 -11.12
CA THR A 73 -6.90 4.07 -10.78
C THR A 73 -7.12 4.49 -9.33
N GLY A 74 -6.14 4.26 -8.46
CA GLY A 74 -6.26 4.43 -7.01
C GLY A 74 -7.17 3.39 -6.36
N LYS A 75 -7.55 2.32 -7.09
CA LYS A 75 -8.35 1.24 -6.52
C LYS A 75 -7.51 0.48 -5.50
N VAL A 76 -8.02 0.37 -4.28
CA VAL A 76 -7.43 -0.47 -3.22
C VAL A 76 -7.31 -1.93 -3.70
N LEU A 77 -6.14 -2.49 -3.52
CA LEU A 77 -5.76 -3.86 -3.86
C LEU A 77 -5.77 -4.73 -2.59
N GLU A 78 -5.06 -4.27 -1.57
CA GLU A 78 -4.81 -4.96 -0.31
C GLU A 78 -4.91 -3.95 0.85
N THR A 79 -5.25 -4.43 2.04
CA THR A 79 -5.07 -3.69 3.28
C THR A 79 -4.57 -4.64 4.35
N GLU A 80 -3.46 -4.25 4.96
CA GLU A 80 -2.78 -5.05 5.97
C GLU A 80 -2.65 -4.25 7.26
N ARG A 81 -2.32 -4.97 8.33
CA ARG A 81 -2.19 -4.38 9.65
C ARG A 81 -0.96 -4.95 10.33
N GLU A 82 0.02 -4.07 10.46
CA GLU A 82 1.24 -4.40 11.17
C GLU A 82 0.94 -4.62 12.64
N VAL A 83 1.47 -5.72 13.17
CA VAL A 83 1.36 -6.10 14.56
C VAL A 83 2.71 -6.45 15.16
N ALA A 84 2.79 -6.41 16.49
CA ALA A 84 3.99 -6.86 17.17
C ALA A 84 4.21 -8.38 16.98
N ALA A 85 5.47 -8.82 16.99
CA ALA A 85 5.86 -10.23 16.86
C ALA A 85 5.18 -11.19 17.87
N ASP A 86 4.72 -10.70 19.02
CA ASP A 86 4.04 -11.48 20.05
C ASP A 86 2.52 -11.25 20.13
N ASP A 87 1.96 -10.56 19.13
CA ASP A 87 0.53 -10.32 18.98
C ASP A 87 -0.24 -11.63 19.01
N LYS A 88 -1.38 -11.61 19.71
CA LYS A 88 -2.14 -12.84 20.00
C LYS A 88 -2.91 -13.33 18.79
N GLU A 89 -3.37 -12.43 17.92
CA GLU A 89 -4.06 -12.81 16.69
C GLU A 89 -3.08 -13.49 15.74
N PHE A 90 -1.90 -12.91 15.54
CA PHE A 90 -0.82 -13.48 14.74
C PHE A 90 -0.39 -14.85 15.28
N THR A 91 0.07 -14.88 16.53
CA THR A 91 0.66 -16.08 17.13
C THR A 91 -0.33 -17.23 17.33
N SER A 92 -1.63 -16.95 17.38
CA SER A 92 -2.66 -18.00 17.49
C SER A 92 -2.91 -18.73 16.16
N GLN A 93 -2.56 -18.13 15.03
CA GLN A 93 -2.84 -18.63 13.69
C GLN A 93 -1.59 -19.12 12.96
N ALA A 94 -0.45 -18.45 13.18
CA ALA A 94 0.83 -18.80 12.57
C ALA A 94 1.26 -20.25 12.88
N LYS A 95 1.62 -20.98 11.83
CA LYS A 95 2.15 -22.35 11.89
C LYS A 95 3.60 -22.42 11.41
N VAL A 96 3.99 -21.48 10.56
CA VAL A 96 5.36 -21.28 10.09
C VAL A 96 6.05 -20.32 11.04
N ARG A 97 7.26 -20.70 11.44
CA ARG A 97 8.11 -19.85 12.28
C ARG A 97 8.89 -18.86 11.42
N LEU A 98 9.21 -17.70 11.98
CA LEU A 98 10.02 -16.66 11.34
C LEU A 98 11.30 -17.22 10.68
N ASP A 99 12.05 -18.11 11.35
CA ASP A 99 13.30 -18.64 10.80
C ASP A 99 13.08 -19.52 9.56
N ALA A 100 11.94 -20.20 9.47
CA ALA A 100 11.56 -20.96 8.28
C ALA A 100 11.05 -20.04 7.16
N ALA A 101 10.21 -19.06 7.48
CA ALA A 101 9.71 -18.07 6.52
C ALA A 101 10.86 -17.25 5.91
N LEU A 102 11.75 -16.74 6.74
CA LEU A 102 12.93 -16.00 6.31
C LEU A 102 13.84 -16.85 5.42
N LYS A 103 13.98 -18.15 5.73
CA LYS A 103 14.73 -19.07 4.87
C LYS A 103 14.06 -19.21 3.50
N THR A 104 12.73 -19.35 3.46
CA THR A 104 11.98 -19.40 2.20
C THR A 104 12.20 -18.13 1.37
N ALA A 105 12.09 -16.95 1.99
CA ALA A 105 12.31 -15.67 1.32
C ALA A 105 13.73 -15.55 0.76
N LEU A 106 14.76 -15.83 1.57
CA LEU A 106 16.17 -15.71 1.15
C LEU A 106 16.63 -16.78 0.16
N ASP A 107 16.01 -17.97 0.17
CA ASP A 107 16.26 -19.00 -0.85
C ASP A 107 15.76 -18.54 -2.23
N ALA A 108 14.64 -17.81 -2.28
CA ALA A 108 14.06 -17.28 -3.51
C ALA A 108 14.73 -15.96 -3.96
N TYR A 109 14.99 -15.07 -3.01
CA TYR A 109 15.52 -13.73 -3.23
C TYR A 109 16.74 -13.49 -2.32
N PRO A 110 17.95 -13.89 -2.76
CA PRO A 110 19.16 -13.68 -1.98
C PRO A 110 19.47 -12.18 -1.80
N GLY A 111 19.72 -11.77 -0.57
CA GLY A 111 20.07 -10.38 -0.26
C GLY A 111 20.25 -10.12 1.23
N ALA A 112 20.33 -8.84 1.58
CA ALA A 112 20.37 -8.38 2.97
C ALA A 112 18.94 -8.02 3.42
N VAL A 113 18.50 -8.59 4.54
CA VAL A 113 17.21 -8.25 5.17
C VAL A 113 17.30 -6.89 5.84
N MET A 114 16.49 -5.94 5.41
CA MET A 114 16.46 -4.56 5.89
C MET A 114 15.36 -4.32 6.92
N LYS A 115 14.21 -4.98 6.74
CA LYS A 115 13.03 -4.89 7.62
C LYS A 115 12.39 -6.28 7.77
N ILE A 116 11.69 -6.50 8.87
CA ILE A 116 10.89 -7.69 9.13
C ILE A 116 9.62 -7.21 9.80
N GLU A 117 8.48 -7.52 9.20
CA GLU A 117 7.17 -7.15 9.69
C GLU A 117 6.28 -8.38 9.87
N TYR A 118 5.20 -8.17 10.62
CA TYR A 118 4.23 -9.19 10.99
C TYR A 118 2.86 -8.62 10.68
N GLU A 119 2.25 -9.13 9.62
CA GLU A 119 1.03 -8.56 9.08
C GLU A 119 -0.18 -9.42 9.41
N ILE A 120 -1.33 -8.76 9.56
CA ILE A 120 -2.64 -9.39 9.55
C ILE A 120 -3.43 -8.82 8.37
N GLU A 121 -3.58 -9.66 7.35
CA GLU A 121 -4.33 -9.39 6.12
C GLU A 121 -5.63 -10.23 6.08
N ASP A 122 -6.45 -10.04 5.04
CA ASP A 122 -7.68 -10.81 4.85
C ASP A 122 -7.41 -12.32 4.68
N SER A 123 -6.23 -12.69 4.15
CA SER A 123 -5.78 -14.09 3.98
C SER A 123 -5.44 -14.78 5.30
N GLY A 124 -5.01 -14.02 6.30
CA GLY A 124 -4.44 -14.55 7.55
C GLY A 124 -3.18 -13.80 7.97
N PRO A 125 -2.34 -14.38 8.84
CA PRO A 125 -1.07 -13.79 9.22
C PRO A 125 0.01 -14.06 8.18
N SER A 126 0.89 -13.08 7.94
CA SER A 126 2.04 -13.22 7.05
C SER A 126 3.29 -12.52 7.59
N TYR A 127 4.46 -12.95 7.11
CA TYR A 127 5.72 -12.27 7.38
C TYR A 127 6.11 -11.50 6.14
N GLU A 128 6.38 -10.21 6.29
CA GLU A 128 6.95 -9.39 5.24
C GLU A 128 8.43 -9.13 5.50
N PHE A 129 9.22 -9.17 4.42
CA PHE A 129 10.65 -8.92 4.44
C PHE A 129 11.04 -7.92 3.35
N ASP A 130 11.55 -6.76 3.77
CA ASP A 130 12.36 -5.92 2.88
C ASP A 130 13.73 -6.58 2.67
N ILE A 131 14.03 -7.01 1.45
CA ILE A 131 15.29 -7.63 1.07
C ILE A 131 16.00 -6.77 0.02
N LYS A 132 17.16 -6.24 0.40
CA LYS A 132 18.06 -5.56 -0.53
C LYS A 132 18.95 -6.55 -1.26
N THR A 133 18.75 -6.68 -2.56
CA THR A 133 19.49 -7.60 -3.43
C THR A 133 20.89 -7.07 -3.77
N ASP A 134 21.76 -7.95 -4.25
CA ASP A 134 23.13 -7.60 -4.68
C ASP A 134 23.17 -6.60 -5.86
N ASP A 135 22.14 -6.59 -6.72
CA ASP A 135 21.99 -5.61 -7.81
C ASP A 135 21.38 -4.28 -7.33
N GLY A 136 21.13 -4.15 -6.02
CA GLY A 136 20.75 -2.91 -5.35
C GLY A 136 19.26 -2.59 -5.35
N LYS A 137 18.41 -3.52 -5.82
CA LYS A 137 16.95 -3.39 -5.68
C LYS A 137 16.54 -3.63 -4.23
N LEU A 138 15.43 -3.01 -3.84
CA LEU A 138 14.72 -3.36 -2.62
C LEU A 138 13.49 -4.13 -3.05
N LEU A 139 13.38 -5.35 -2.53
CA LEU A 139 12.23 -6.23 -2.77
C LEU A 139 11.46 -6.32 -1.47
N GLU A 140 10.15 -6.28 -1.56
CA GLU A 140 9.25 -6.66 -0.48
C GLU A 140 8.80 -8.09 -0.76
N VAL A 141 9.03 -8.97 0.21
CA VAL A 141 8.81 -10.40 0.07
C VAL A 141 7.94 -10.88 1.20
N GLU A 142 6.71 -11.26 0.86
CA GLU A 142 5.76 -11.77 1.83
C GLU A 142 5.65 -13.30 1.82
N VAL A 143 5.60 -13.89 3.02
CA VAL A 143 5.44 -15.33 3.24
C VAL A 143 4.27 -15.58 4.16
N ASP A 144 3.24 -16.27 3.67
CA ASP A 144 2.08 -16.66 4.48
C ASP A 144 2.52 -17.48 5.70
N ALA A 145 2.16 -17.01 6.90
CA ALA A 145 2.65 -17.58 8.15
C ALA A 145 1.94 -18.89 8.54
N VAL A 146 0.99 -19.38 7.72
CA VAL A 146 0.23 -20.62 7.96
C VAL A 146 0.73 -21.77 7.08
N SER A 147 1.04 -21.50 5.83
CA SER A 147 1.38 -22.42 4.75
C SER A 147 2.86 -22.34 4.37
N GLY A 148 3.49 -21.17 4.53
CA GLY A 148 4.85 -20.88 4.09
C GLY A 148 4.95 -20.63 2.59
N GLU A 149 3.82 -20.38 1.92
CA GLU A 149 3.78 -19.98 0.51
C GLU A 149 4.25 -18.53 0.35
N LEU A 150 5.00 -18.28 -0.73
CA LEU A 150 5.40 -16.93 -1.12
C LEU A 150 4.25 -16.26 -1.88
N LYS A 151 3.92 -15.03 -1.50
CA LYS A 151 3.13 -14.14 -2.35
C LYS A 151 3.97 -13.66 -3.55
N PRO A 152 3.34 -13.09 -4.60
CA PRO A 152 4.06 -12.35 -5.62
C PRO A 152 5.02 -11.33 -4.98
N VAL A 153 6.22 -11.20 -5.56
CA VAL A 153 7.23 -10.28 -5.04
C VAL A 153 7.00 -8.88 -5.55
N GLU A 154 7.21 -7.90 -4.69
CA GLU A 154 7.10 -6.50 -5.06
C GLU A 154 8.47 -5.84 -5.11
N THR A 155 8.70 -4.99 -6.11
CA THR A 155 9.93 -4.19 -6.18
C THR A 155 9.63 -2.76 -5.77
N VAL A 156 10.17 -2.33 -4.63
CA VAL A 156 10.07 -0.95 -4.14
C VAL A 156 10.90 -0.02 -5.06
N LEU A 157 10.23 0.86 -5.80
CA LEU A 157 10.87 1.77 -6.75
C LEU A 157 11.39 3.03 -6.06
N TYR A 158 10.62 3.55 -5.10
CA TYR A 158 11.02 4.61 -4.19
C TYR A 158 10.12 4.59 -2.95
N GLN A 159 10.62 5.17 -1.87
CA GLN A 159 9.89 5.39 -0.63
C GLN A 159 10.06 6.85 -0.19
N ILE A 160 8.99 7.43 0.35
CA ILE A 160 8.97 8.74 1.01
C ILE A 160 8.44 8.54 2.42
N GLY A 161 9.09 9.16 3.40
CA GLY A 161 8.78 8.89 4.81
C GLY A 161 9.43 7.58 5.24
N GLY A 162 8.72 6.83 6.08
CA GLY A 162 9.15 5.54 6.59
C GLY A 162 8.95 5.44 8.11
N GLU A 163 8.73 4.21 8.56
CA GLU A 163 8.84 3.82 9.98
C GLU A 163 10.27 3.47 10.39
#